data_AF-A0A840A576-F1
#
_entry.id   AF-A0A840A576-F1
#
_cell.length_a   1.000
_cell.length_b   1.000
_cell.length_c   1.000
_cell.angle_alpha   90.00
_cell.angle_beta   90.00
_cell.angle_gamma   90.00
#
_symmetry.space_group_name_H-M   'P 1'
#
loop_
_entity.id
_entity.type
_entity.pdbx_description
1 polymer ?
#
loop_
_entity_poly.entity_id
_entity_poly.type
_entity_poly.pdbx_seq_one_letter_code
_entity_poly.pdbx_strand_id
1 'polypeptide(L)' 'MVEQGYEVVIEQGGERWSWSLRADGVVAASGPAESEQTAERSGAFAAAALSALARIRRRDLAQVAAK' A
#
# COMPACT_ATOMS: atom_id res chain seq x y z
N MET A 1 1.20 -5.66 9.66
CA MET A 1 2.60 -5.35 9.27
C MET A 1 2.66 -3.91 8.79
N VAL A 2 3.75 -3.15 8.97
CA VAL A 2 3.85 -1.77 8.46
C VAL A 2 4.95 -1.69 7.41
N GLU A 3 4.57 -1.35 6.19
CA GLU A 3 5.46 -1.23 5.03
C GLU A 3 5.45 0.22 4.52
N GLN A 4 6.59 0.90 4.63
CA GLN A 4 6.79 2.24 4.05
C GLN A 4 5.76 3.30 4.51
N GLY A 5 5.21 3.17 5.72
CA GLY A 5 4.19 4.07 6.27
C GLY A 5 2.74 3.64 5.99
N TYR A 6 2.54 2.50 5.34
CA TYR A 6 1.24 1.87 5.18
C TYR A 6 1.12 0.67 6.13
N GLU A 7 0.00 0.57 6.82
CA GLU A 7 -0.39 -0.66 7.50
C GLU A 7 -0.88 -1.67 6.44
N VAL A 8 -0.22 -2.81 6.34
CA VAL A 8 -0.61 -3.96 5.53
C VAL A 8 -1.43 -4.89 6.41
N VAL A 9 -2.69 -5.09 6.03
CA VAL A 9 -3.63 -6.04 6.64
C VAL A 9 -3.87 -7.15 5.64
N ILE A 10 -3.74 -8.39 6.10
CA ILE A 10 -3.99 -9.59 5.30
C ILE A 10 -5.13 -10.34 5.96
N GLU A 11 -6.14 -10.69 5.16
CA GLU A 11 -7.36 -11.34 5.63
C GLU A 11 -7.65 -12.58 4.80
N GLN A 12 -8.01 -13.67 5.47
CA GLN A 12 -8.47 -14.90 4.83
C GLN A 12 -10.01 -14.91 4.81
N GLY A 13 -10.59 -14.97 3.61
CA GLY A 13 -12.03 -15.05 3.37
C GLY A 13 -12.39 -16.37 2.68
N GLY A 14 -12.78 -17.38 3.46
CA GLY A 14 -13.04 -18.72 2.95
C GLY A 14 -11.77 -19.33 2.33
N GLU A 15 -11.82 -19.69 1.05
CA GLU A 15 -10.68 -20.24 0.31
C GLU A 15 -9.77 -19.19 -0.34
N ARG A 16 -10.07 -17.89 -0.20
CA ARG A 16 -9.29 -16.81 -0.82
C ARG A 16 -8.63 -15.91 0.20
N TRP A 17 -7.46 -15.41 -0.15
CA TRP A 17 -6.74 -14.40 0.63
C TRP A 17 -7.00 -13.02 0.04
N SER A 18 -6.82 -12.00 0.86
CA SER A 18 -6.89 -10.61 0.44
C SER A 18 -5.92 -9.78 1.24
N TRP A 19 -5.48 -8.67 0.67
CA TRP A 19 -4.64 -7.69 1.33
C TRP A 19 -5.27 -6.31 1.20
N SER A 20 -5.06 -5.47 2.21
CA SER A 20 -5.37 -4.06 2.17
C SER A 20 -4.23 -3.24 2.76
N LEU A 21 -4.02 -2.06 2.19
CA LEU A 21 -3.08 -1.05 2.66
C LEU A 21 -3.86 0.09 3.27
N ARG A 22 -3.52 0.47 4.49
CA ARG A 22 -4.12 1.60 5.19
C ARG A 22 -3.08 2.66 5.46
N ALA A 23 -3.43 3.92 5.21
CA ALA A 23 -2.68 5.09 5.66
C ALA A 23 -3.61 5.90 6.57
N ASP A 24 -3.16 6.17 7.80
CA ASP A 24 -3.94 6.91 8.79
C ASP A 24 -5.37 6.35 9.01
N GLY A 25 -5.49 5.02 9.00
CA GLY A 25 -6.77 4.31 9.16
C GLY A 25 -7.66 4.25 7.92
N VAL A 26 -7.27 4.90 6.81
CA VAL A 26 -8.02 4.90 5.54
C VAL A 26 -7.41 3.91 4.57
N VAL A 27 -8.25 3.07 3.94
CA VAL A 27 -7.80 2.11 2.92
C VAL A 27 -7.34 2.87 1.67
N ALA A 28 -6.04 2.78 1.38
CA ALA A 28 -5.41 3.39 0.22
C ALA A 28 -5.42 2.46 -1.01
N ALA A 29 -5.33 1.15 -0.79
CA ALA A 29 -5.41 0.13 -1.83
C ALA A 29 -5.79 -1.23 -1.23
N SER A 30 -6.33 -2.13 -2.04
CA SER A 30 -6.62 -3.50 -1.65
C SER A 30 -6.66 -4.41 -2.87
N GLY A 31 -6.46 -5.71 -2.66
CA GLY A 31 -6.57 -6.70 -3.73
C GLY A 31 -6.79 -8.13 -3.24
N PRO A 32 -7.36 -8.99 -4.09
CA PRO A 32 -7.44 -10.42 -3.83
C PRO A 32 -6.08 -11.10 -4.01
N ALA A 33 -5.92 -12.27 -3.42
CA ALA A 33 -4.75 -13.13 -3.55
C ALA A 33 -5.15 -14.62 -3.43
N GLU A 34 -4.43 -15.48 -4.15
CA GLU A 34 -4.68 -16.92 -4.13
C GLU A 34 -4.09 -17.62 -2.90
N SER A 35 -3.08 -17.02 -2.27
CA SER A 35 -2.40 -17.54 -1.09
C SER A 35 -1.96 -16.40 -0.17
N GLU A 36 -1.69 -16.71 1.09
CA GLU A 36 -1.11 -15.77 2.07
C GLU A 36 0.17 -15.14 1.54
N GLN A 37 1.09 -15.96 1.01
CA GLN A 37 2.36 -15.47 0.46
C GLN A 37 2.15 -14.54 -0.73
N THR A 38 1.17 -14.82 -1.60
CA THR A 38 0.80 -13.90 -2.69
C THR A 38 0.26 -12.60 -2.12
N ALA A 39 -0.59 -12.65 -1.09
CA ALA A 39 -1.15 -11.47 -0.43
C ALA A 39 -0.05 -10.58 0.18
N GLU A 40 0.92 -11.19 0.87
CA GLU A 40 2.09 -10.50 1.43
C GLU A 40 2.91 -9.81 0.34
N ARG A 41 3.28 -10.54 -0.71
CA ARG A 41 4.10 -10.00 -1.80
C ARG A 41 3.39 -8.89 -2.57
N SER A 42 2.10 -9.07 -2.86
CA SER A 42 1.29 -8.06 -3.54
C SER A 42 1.08 -6.82 -2.67
N GLY A 43 0.80 -6.99 -1.38
CA GLY A 43 0.67 -5.88 -0.43
C GLY A 43 1.96 -5.08 -0.28
N ALA A 44 3.10 -5.76 -0.10
CA ALA A 44 4.41 -5.12 0.01
C ALA A 44 4.79 -4.35 -1.27
N PHE A 45 4.55 -4.94 -2.45
CA PHE A 45 4.76 -4.26 -3.73
C PHE A 45 3.89 -2.99 -3.85
N ALA A 46 2.60 -3.09 -3.54
CA ALA A 46 1.69 -1.95 -3.58
C ALA A 46 2.09 -0.85 -2.60
N ALA A 47 2.56 -1.20 -1.39
CA ALA A 47 3.04 -0.23 -0.40
C ALA A 47 4.26 0.53 -0.91
N ALA A 48 5.22 -0.18 -1.52
CA ALA A 48 6.39 0.43 -2.13
C ALA A 48 6.01 1.39 -3.28
N ALA A 49 5.09 0.96 -4.16
CA ALA A 49 4.63 1.78 -5.29
C ALA A 49 3.93 3.06 -4.82
N LEU A 50 3.00 2.97 -3.86
CA LEU A 50 2.30 4.12 -3.30
C LEU A 50 3.26 5.07 -2.58
N SER A 51 4.23 4.53 -1.87
CA SER A 51 5.26 5.33 -1.19
C SER A 51 6.14 6.09 -2.16
N ALA A 52 6.55 5.46 -3.27
CA ALA A 52 7.29 6.12 -4.33
C ALA A 52 6.47 7.24 -4.97
N LEU A 53 5.20 6.98 -5.28
CA LEU A 53 4.29 7.99 -5.83
C LEU A 53 4.10 9.18 -4.88
N ALA A 54 3.94 8.94 -3.58
CA ALA A 54 3.82 9.99 -2.58
C ALA A 54 5.08 10.86 -2.50
N ARG A 55 6.27 10.25 -2.61
CA ARG A 55 7.55 11.00 -2.65
C ARG A 55 7.64 11.91 -3.88
N ILE A 56 7.24 11.43 -5.06
CA ILE A 56 7.22 12.22 -6.29
C ILE A 56 6.28 13.42 -6.13
N ARG A 57 5.04 13.20 -5.69
CA ARG A 57 4.07 14.28 -5.48
C ARG A 57 4.55 15.35 -4.50
N ARG A 58 5.18 14.96 -3.40
CA ARG A 58 5.77 15.92 -2.45
C ARG A 58 6.87 16.75 -3.08
N ARG A 59 7.72 16.14 -3.92
CA ARG A 59 8.78 16.86 -4.62
C ARG A 59 8.21 17.87 -5.61
N ASP A 60 7.21 17.49 -6.39
CA ASP A 60 6.60 18.37 -7.39
C ASP A 60 5.92 19.57 -6.73
N LEU A 61 5.19 19.36 -5.63
CA LEU A 61 4.58 20.43 -4.84
C LEU A 61 5.62 21.39 -4.25
N ALA A 62 6.74 20.86 -3.74
CA ALA A 62 7.83 21.68 -3.22
C ALA A 62 8.49 22.53 -4.32
N GLN A 63 8.61 22.00 -5.54
CA GLN A 63 9.12 22.76 -6.69
C GLN A 63 8.18 23.89 -7.12
N VAL A 64 6.86 23.67 -7.06
CA VAL A 64 5.88 24.72 -7.37
C VAL A 64 5.88 25.83 -6.31
N ALA A 65 6.00 25.50 -5.03
CA ALA A 65 6.00 26.48 -3.94
C ALA A 65 7.29 27.33 -3.87
N ALA A 66 8.38 26.88 -4.49
CA ALA A 66 9.66 27.57 -4.52
C ALA A 66 9.80 28.59 -5.68
N LYS A 67 8.76 28.74 -6.50
CA LYS A 67 8.71 29.63 -7.67
C LYS A 67 7.73 30.78 -7.41
#